data_AF-A0A4P2QZG5-F1
#
_entry.id   AF-A0A4P2QZG5-F1
#
_cell.length_a   1.000
_cell.length_b   1.000
_cell.length_c   1.000
_cell.angle_alpha   90.00
_cell.angle_beta   90.00
_cell.angle_gamma   90.00
#
_symmetry.space_group_name_H-M   'P 1'
#
loop_
_entity.id
_entity.type
_entity.pdbx_description
1 polymer ?
#
loop_
_entity_poly.entity_id
_entity_poly.type
_entity_poly.pdbx_seq_one_letter_code
_entity_poly.pdbx_strand_id
1 'polypeptide(L)'
;MLLGQDALRNLCRARDLLSEVHDAKLSIEDVAREVAISPYHFIRQFEAVFGVTPHQYRIRQRLDLAKQLLAAGRHSVTDVCMEVGFSSLGSFSALFAQRIGMPPSAYQRRLRAMVQVPGKLPWELVPGCLSLMGRLPPEAFRSFREA
;
A
#
# COMPACT_ATOMS: atom_id res chain seq x y z
N MET A 1 -31.03 -8.75 0.41
CA MET A 1 -30.84 -8.25 1.79
C MET A 1 -30.83 -6.73 1.70
N LEU A 2 -31.92 -6.04 2.07
CA LEU A 2 -31.98 -4.58 2.06
C LEU A 2 -31.38 -4.09 3.38
N LEU A 3 -30.08 -3.82 3.39
CA LEU A 3 -29.45 -3.10 4.51
C LEU A 3 -30.00 -1.67 4.50
N GLY A 4 -30.42 -1.19 5.67
CA GLY A 4 -30.81 0.22 5.83
C GLY A 4 -29.64 1.16 5.50
N GLN A 5 -29.95 2.39 5.07
CA GLN A 5 -28.92 3.38 4.71
C GLN A 5 -27.91 3.63 5.84
N ASP A 6 -28.36 3.64 7.10
CA ASP A 6 -27.50 3.80 8.26
C ASP A 6 -26.55 2.63 8.48
N ALA A 7 -27.00 1.40 8.22
CA ALA A 7 -26.18 0.20 8.35
C ALA A 7 -25.05 0.20 7.31
N LEU A 8 -25.36 0.55 6.05
CA LEU A 8 -24.35 0.67 5.01
C LEU A 8 -23.33 1.77 5.33
N ARG A 9 -23.78 2.92 5.83
CA ARG A 9 -22.90 4.02 6.26
C ARG A 9 -21.92 3.57 7.34
N ASN A 10 -22.40 2.83 8.34
CA ASN A 10 -21.57 2.28 9.41
C ASN A 10 -20.54 1.28 8.87
N LEU A 11 -20.93 0.41 7.94
CA LEU A 11 -20.00 -0.54 7.29
C LEU A 11 -18.94 0.16 6.44
N CYS A 12 -19.29 1.23 5.72
CA CYS A 12 -18.32 2.05 4.99
C CYS A 12 -17.32 2.70 5.95
N ARG A 13 -17.80 3.31 7.05
CA ARG A 13 -16.91 3.87 8.08
C ARG A 13 -15.99 2.80 8.69
N ALA A 14 -16.52 1.62 8.98
CA ALA A 14 -15.72 0.50 9.49
C ALA A 14 -14.62 0.09 8.49
N ARG A 15 -14.93 0.05 7.19
CA ARG A 15 -13.95 -0.24 6.14
C ARG A 15 -12.83 0.81 6.11
N ASP A 16 -13.19 2.08 6.26
CA ASP A 16 -12.22 3.17 6.24
C ASP A 16 -11.27 3.08 7.45
N LEU A 17 -11.80 2.79 8.65
CA LEU A 17 -10.99 2.49 9.84
C LEU A 17 -10.06 1.29 9.63
N LEU A 18 -10.55 0.21 9.00
CA LEU A 18 -9.73 -0.97 8.70
C LEU A 18 -8.66 -0.72 7.64
N SER A 19 -8.81 0.34 6.84
CA SER A 19 -7.82 0.75 5.83
C SER A 19 -6.66 1.54 6.43
N GLU A 20 -6.80 2.03 7.66
CA GLU A 20 -5.71 2.70 8.38
C GLU A 20 -4.72 1.65 8.91
N VAL A 21 -3.69 1.39 8.10
CA VAL A 21 -2.74 0.29 8.34
C VAL A 21 -1.78 0.55 9.51
N HIS A 22 -1.52 1.82 9.83
CA HIS A 22 -0.49 2.22 10.80
C HIS A 22 -0.86 1.90 12.26
N ASP A 23 -2.15 1.73 12.58
CA ASP A 23 -2.54 1.30 13.91
C ASP A 23 -2.47 -0.23 14.02
N ALA A 24 -1.32 -0.72 14.52
CA ALA A 24 -1.10 -2.14 14.74
C ALA A 24 -2.00 -2.73 15.85
N LYS A 25 -2.53 -1.90 16.76
CA LYS A 25 -3.29 -2.32 17.95
C LYS A 25 -4.79 -2.34 17.75
N LEU A 26 -5.31 -1.58 16.78
CA LEU A 26 -6.73 -1.60 16.45
C LEU A 26 -7.15 -3.05 16.22
N SER A 27 -8.16 -3.57 16.91
CA SER A 27 -8.71 -4.93 16.67
C SER A 27 -9.97 -4.88 15.83
N ILE A 28 -10.44 -6.03 15.33
CA ILE A 28 -11.71 -6.09 14.60
C ILE A 28 -12.87 -5.77 15.54
N GLU A 29 -12.73 -6.16 16.81
CA GLU A 29 -13.65 -5.90 17.90
C GLU A 29 -13.73 -4.42 18.24
N ASP A 30 -12.61 -3.70 18.21
CA ASP A 30 -12.58 -2.25 18.43
C ASP A 30 -13.30 -1.51 17.30
N VAL A 31 -13.06 -1.90 16.05
CA VAL A 31 -13.78 -1.32 14.89
C VAL A 31 -15.27 -1.59 14.99
N ALA A 32 -15.68 -2.80 15.34
CA ALA A 32 -17.09 -3.15 15.52
C ALA A 32 -17.75 -2.29 16.62
N ARG A 33 -17.03 -2.08 17.74
CA ARG A 33 -17.47 -1.22 18.84
C ARG A 33 -17.62 0.23 18.41
N GLU A 34 -16.69 0.76 17.61
CA GLU A 34 -16.72 2.14 17.14
C GLU A 34 -17.93 2.43 16.24
N VAL A 35 -18.35 1.45 15.42
CA VAL A 35 -19.54 1.58 14.56
C VAL A 35 -20.83 1.08 15.20
N ALA A 36 -20.80 0.79 16.51
CA ALA A 36 -21.94 0.32 17.31
C ALA A 36 -22.60 -0.97 16.77
N ILE A 37 -21.83 -1.90 16.23
CA ILE A 37 -22.30 -3.21 15.76
C ILE A 37 -21.65 -4.31 16.59
N SER A 38 -22.40 -5.35 16.96
CA SER A 38 -21.80 -6.50 17.64
C SER A 38 -20.75 -7.18 16.74
N PRO A 39 -19.62 -7.67 17.26
CA PRO A 39 -18.53 -8.21 16.43
C PRO A 39 -18.97 -9.33 15.47
N TYR A 40 -19.82 -10.23 15.96
CA TYR A 40 -20.35 -11.33 15.15
C TYR A 40 -21.24 -10.82 13.99
N HIS A 41 -22.11 -9.84 14.27
CA HIS A 41 -22.98 -9.28 13.24
C HIS A 41 -22.20 -8.43 12.24
N PHE A 42 -21.18 -7.70 12.72
CA PHE A 42 -20.27 -6.92 11.90
C PHE A 42 -19.55 -7.79 10.86
N ILE A 43 -18.93 -8.90 11.29
CA ILE A 43 -18.21 -9.79 10.37
C ILE A 43 -19.14 -10.30 9.25
N ARG A 44 -20.34 -10.77 9.61
CA ARG A 44 -21.31 -11.29 8.65
C ARG A 44 -21.82 -10.23 7.67
N GLN A 45 -22.17 -9.04 8.18
CA GLN A 45 -22.65 -7.96 7.32
C GLN A 45 -21.54 -7.41 6.42
N PHE A 46 -20.33 -7.24 6.97
CA PHE A 46 -19.19 -6.77 6.21
C PHE A 46 -18.85 -7.72 5.06
N GLU A 47 -18.82 -9.04 5.32
CA GLU A 47 -18.60 -10.04 4.28
C GLU A 47 -19.73 -10.06 3.25
N ALA A 48 -20.99 -9.92 3.68
CA ALA A 48 -22.12 -9.86 2.77
C ALA A 48 -22.09 -8.63 1.83
N VAL A 49 -21.51 -7.50 2.29
CA VAL A 49 -21.44 -6.25 1.51
C VAL A 49 -20.17 -6.16 0.66
N PHE A 50 -19.01 -6.53 1.22
CA PHE A 50 -17.70 -6.35 0.58
C PHE A 50 -17.11 -7.63 -0.01
N GLY A 51 -17.76 -8.78 0.20
CA GLY A 51 -17.35 -10.08 -0.35
C GLY A 51 -16.13 -10.70 0.32
N VAL A 52 -15.59 -10.09 1.38
CA VAL A 52 -14.43 -10.56 2.14
C VAL A 52 -14.63 -10.28 3.62
N THR A 53 -14.03 -11.06 4.49
CA THR A 53 -14.12 -10.80 5.93
C THR A 53 -13.30 -9.55 6.33
N PRO A 54 -13.66 -8.85 7.42
CA PRO A 54 -12.90 -7.69 7.92
C PRO A 54 -11.40 -7.98 8.11
N HIS A 55 -11.07 -9.16 8.64
CA HIS A 55 -9.70 -9.59 8.86
C HIS A 55 -8.94 -9.79 7.53
N GLN A 56 -9.57 -10.41 6.53
CA GLN A 56 -8.98 -10.55 5.19
C GLN A 56 -8.77 -9.21 4.51
N TYR A 57 -9.74 -8.29 4.63
CA TYR A 57 -9.63 -6.94 4.09
C TYR A 57 -8.41 -6.21 4.67
N ARG A 58 -8.26 -6.23 6.00
CA ARG A 58 -7.13 -5.57 6.65
C ARG A 58 -5.77 -6.21 6.32
N ILE A 59 -5.70 -7.54 6.23
CA ILE A 59 -4.49 -8.22 5.73
C ILE A 59 -4.13 -7.73 4.33
N ARG A 60 -5.13 -7.60 3.44
CA ARG A 60 -4.89 -7.10 2.08
C ARG A 60 -4.32 -5.68 2.11
N GLN A 61 -4.91 -4.78 2.89
CA GLN A 61 -4.40 -3.41 3.04
C GLN A 61 -2.96 -3.38 3.57
N ARG A 62 -2.64 -4.22 4.58
CA ARG A 62 -1.27 -4.39 5.10
C ARG A 62 -0.27 -4.84 4.03
N LEU A 63 -0.65 -5.82 3.21
CA LEU A 63 0.21 -6.32 2.14
C LEU A 63 0.38 -5.31 1.00
N ASP A 64 -0.67 -4.55 0.68
CA ASP A 64 -0.59 -3.50 -0.33
C ASP A 64 0.33 -2.34 0.12
N LEU A 65 0.27 -1.94 1.39
CA LEU A 65 1.25 -1.00 1.96
C LEU A 65 2.67 -1.60 1.97
N ALA A 66 2.82 -2.86 2.35
CA ALA A 66 4.12 -3.53 2.36
C ALA A 66 4.77 -3.53 0.97
N LYS A 67 3.99 -3.77 -0.09
CA LYS A 67 4.47 -3.67 -1.47
C LYS A 67 4.99 -2.27 -1.81
N GLN A 68 4.28 -1.23 -1.38
CA GLN A 68 4.70 0.16 -1.61
C GLN A 68 6.00 0.48 -0.88
N LEU A 69 6.13 0.09 0.39
CA LEU A 69 7.35 0.32 1.18
C LEU A 69 8.55 -0.47 0.64
N LEU A 70 8.34 -1.74 0.24
CA LEU A 70 9.39 -2.55 -0.39
C LEU A 70 9.83 -1.95 -1.73
N ALA A 71 8.89 -1.40 -2.51
CA ALA A 71 9.18 -0.73 -3.78
C ALA A 71 9.99 0.56 -3.60
N ALA A 72 9.70 1.34 -2.55
CA ALA A 72 10.46 2.55 -2.23
C ALA A 72 11.92 2.24 -1.86
N GLY A 73 12.21 1.03 -1.38
CA GLY A 73 13.57 0.52 -1.19
C GLY A 73 14.36 1.17 -0.05
N ARG A 74 13.72 2.00 0.78
CA ARG A 74 14.34 2.74 1.91
C ARG A 74 14.38 1.94 3.22
N HIS A 75 13.51 0.94 3.36
CA HIS A 75 13.34 0.14 4.57
C HIS A 75 13.87 -1.29 4.39
N SER A 76 14.39 -1.89 5.47
CA SER A 76 14.65 -3.33 5.48
C SER A 76 13.35 -4.11 5.50
N VAL A 77 13.37 -5.39 5.11
CA VAL A 77 12.17 -6.24 5.15
C VAL A 77 11.61 -6.36 6.57
N THR A 78 12.47 -6.33 7.58
CA THR A 78 12.08 -6.36 9.00
C THR A 78 11.36 -5.06 9.39
N ASP A 79 11.87 -3.91 8.96
CA ASP A 79 11.23 -2.62 9.26
C ASP A 79 9.83 -2.56 8.62
N VAL A 80 9.72 -2.97 7.35
CA VAL A 80 8.42 -3.05 6.66
C VAL A 80 7.45 -3.96 7.39
N CYS A 81 7.91 -5.12 7.89
CA CYS A 81 7.07 -6.04 8.65
C CYS A 81 6.45 -5.35 9.88
N MET A 82 7.26 -4.61 10.63
CA MET A 82 6.80 -3.90 11.83
C MET A 82 5.91 -2.70 11.49
N GLU A 83 6.27 -1.94 10.47
CA GLU A 83 5.56 -0.74 10.03
C GLU A 83 4.14 -1.04 9.52
N VAL A 84 3.95 -2.16 8.82
CA VAL A 84 2.62 -2.61 8.39
C VAL A 84 1.87 -3.41 9.45
N GLY A 85 2.41 -3.51 10.68
CA GLY A 85 1.71 -4.03 11.84
C GLY A 85 1.70 -5.55 12.00
N PHE A 86 2.67 -6.29 11.45
CA PHE A 86 2.89 -7.70 11.81
C PHE A 86 3.81 -7.83 13.01
N SER A 87 3.52 -8.78 13.89
CA SER A 87 4.31 -9.07 15.09
C SER A 87 5.53 -9.97 14.83
N SER A 88 5.58 -10.66 13.69
CA SER A 88 6.68 -11.56 13.37
C SER A 88 7.03 -11.55 11.88
N LEU A 89 8.33 -11.54 11.59
CA LEU A 89 8.86 -11.58 10.24
C LEU A 89 8.52 -12.89 9.51
N GLY A 90 8.47 -14.00 10.23
CA GLY A 90 8.14 -15.32 9.67
C GLY A 90 6.69 -15.37 9.18
N SER A 91 5.73 -14.96 10.01
CA SER A 91 4.31 -14.91 9.64
C SER A 91 4.08 -13.95 8.48
N PHE A 92 4.69 -12.75 8.53
CA PHE A 92 4.63 -11.79 7.44
C PHE A 92 5.18 -12.37 6.14
N SER A 93 6.39 -12.94 6.17
CA SER A 93 7.05 -13.45 4.97
C SER A 93 6.29 -14.61 4.32
N ALA A 94 5.77 -15.53 5.14
CA ALA A 94 4.95 -16.64 4.66
C ALA A 94 3.65 -16.15 4.01
N LEU A 95 2.93 -15.25 4.68
CA LEU A 95 1.68 -14.70 4.17
C LEU A 95 1.90 -13.85 2.91
N PHE A 96 2.96 -13.04 2.89
CA PHE A 96 3.34 -12.23 1.73
C PHE A 96 3.65 -13.15 0.54
N ALA A 97 4.47 -14.19 0.74
CA ALA A 97 4.79 -15.15 -0.32
C ALA A 97 3.54 -15.89 -0.81
N GLN A 98 2.65 -16.31 0.09
CA GLN A 98 1.39 -16.97 -0.28
C GLN A 98 0.49 -16.07 -1.13
N ARG A 99 0.44 -14.76 -0.84
CA ARG A 99 -0.48 -13.83 -1.51
C ARG A 99 0.10 -13.18 -2.77
N ILE A 100 1.42 -12.96 -2.80
CA ILE A 100 2.12 -12.25 -3.89
C ILE A 100 2.89 -13.21 -4.80
N GLY A 101 3.10 -14.45 -4.37
CA GLY A 101 3.80 -15.50 -5.12
C GLY A 101 5.33 -15.48 -4.97
N MET A 102 5.90 -14.55 -4.18
CA MET A 102 7.33 -14.54 -3.86
C MET A 102 7.62 -13.91 -2.50
N PRO A 103 8.73 -14.27 -1.83
CA PRO A 103 9.13 -13.67 -0.56
C PRO A 103 9.39 -12.15 -0.68
N PRO A 104 9.20 -11.38 0.41
CA PRO A 104 9.35 -9.93 0.39
C PRO A 104 10.77 -9.46 0.03
N SER A 105 11.81 -10.19 0.45
CA SER A 105 13.21 -9.88 0.07
C SER A 105 13.46 -10.07 -1.43
N ALA A 106 12.91 -11.13 -2.02
CA ALA A 106 12.98 -11.39 -3.45
C ALA A 106 12.18 -10.33 -4.25
N TYR A 107 11.01 -9.94 -3.74
CA TYR A 107 10.19 -8.87 -4.30
C TYR A 107 10.96 -7.53 -4.33
N GLN A 108 11.55 -7.13 -3.22
CA GLN A 108 12.36 -5.90 -3.14
C GLN A 108 13.56 -5.94 -4.08
N ARG A 109 14.30 -7.05 -4.13
CA ARG A 109 15.44 -7.21 -5.04
C ARG A 109 15.01 -7.12 -6.51
N ARG A 110 13.88 -7.74 -6.87
CA ARG A 110 13.32 -7.67 -8.23
C ARG A 110 12.97 -6.24 -8.63
N LEU A 111 12.32 -5.48 -7.74
CA LEU A 111 11.98 -4.10 -8.03
C LEU A 111 13.22 -3.21 -8.17
N ARG A 112 14.23 -3.39 -7.31
CA ARG A 112 15.52 -2.69 -7.47
C ARG A 112 16.21 -3.00 -8.79
N ALA A 113 16.07 -4.23 -9.32
CA ALA A 113 16.59 -4.57 -10.64
C ALA A 113 15.80 -3.90 -11.78
N MET A 114 14.48 -3.73 -11.64
CA MET A 114 13.63 -3.09 -12.66
C MET A 114 13.71 -1.56 -12.65
N VAL A 115 13.89 -0.94 -11.47
CA VAL A 115 14.01 0.52 -11.29
C VAL A 115 15.43 1.03 -11.57
N GLN A 116 16.41 0.13 -11.73
CA GLN A 116 17.68 0.47 -12.37
C GLN A 116 17.40 0.76 -13.85
N VAL A 117 16.97 1.98 -14.15
CA VAL A 117 17.15 2.57 -15.48
C VAL A 117 18.63 2.39 -15.79
N PRO A 118 19.02 1.71 -16.88
CA PRO A 118 20.42 1.62 -17.23
C PRO A 118 20.94 3.06 -17.27
N GLY A 119 21.92 3.39 -16.41
CA GLY A 119 22.53 4.71 -16.29
C GLY A 119 23.30 5.16 -17.54
N LYS A 120 22.97 4.58 -18.69
CA LYS A 120 23.40 4.86 -20.04
C LYS A 120 22.25 4.51 -20.98
N LEU A 121 21.12 5.21 -20.87
CA LEU A 121 20.25 5.30 -22.03
C LEU A 121 21.02 6.13 -23.07
N PRO A 122 21.28 5.61 -24.27
CA PRO A 122 21.73 6.42 -25.39
C PRO A 122 20.88 7.69 -25.46
N TRP A 123 21.51 8.86 -25.59
CA TRP A 123 20.80 10.13 -25.81
C TRP A 123 19.86 10.08 -27.03
N GLU A 124 20.10 9.11 -27.92
CA GLU A 124 19.30 8.76 -29.11
C GLU A 124 17.89 8.23 -28.77
N LEU A 125 17.68 7.70 -27.57
CA LEU A 125 16.39 7.15 -27.11
C LEU A 125 15.58 8.14 -26.27
N VAL A 126 16.12 9.33 -26.03
CA VAL A 126 15.44 10.42 -25.31
C VAL A 126 14.72 11.29 -26.34
N PRO A 127 13.38 11.50 -26.23
CA PRO A 127 12.67 12.40 -27.14
C PRO A 127 13.38 13.75 -27.24
N GLY A 128 13.51 14.29 -28.46
CA GLY A 128 14.38 15.45 -28.73
C GLY A 128 14.17 16.66 -27.81
N CYS A 129 12.94 16.84 -27.28
CA CYS A 129 12.62 17.86 -26.29
C CYS A 129 13.37 17.72 -24.95
N LEU A 130 13.53 16.49 -24.44
CA LEU A 130 14.29 16.20 -23.22
C LEU A 130 15.81 16.29 -23.45
N SER A 131 16.26 15.97 -24.66
CA SER A 131 17.67 16.11 -25.06
C SER A 131 18.10 17.58 -25.17
N LEU A 132 17.21 18.44 -25.69
CA LEU A 132 17.44 19.89 -25.79
C LEU A 132 17.59 20.53 -24.40
N MET A 133 16.72 20.15 -23.46
CA MET A 133 16.74 20.62 -22.06
C MET A 133 18.04 20.26 -21.33
N GLY A 134 18.60 19.07 -21.58
CA GLY A 134 19.85 18.62 -20.93
C GLY A 134 21.14 19.25 -21.46
N ARG A 135 21.10 19.95 -22.60
CA ARG A 135 22.25 20.66 -23.20
C ARG A 135 22.21 22.17 -22.99
N LEU A 136 21.15 22.70 -22.38
CA LEU A 136 21.03 24.11 -22.07
C LEU A 136 21.90 24.44 -20.84
N PRO A 137 22.72 25.50 -20.89
CA PRO A 137 23.44 25.96 -19.72
C PRO A 137 22.43 26.33 -18.61
N PRO A 138 22.77 26.14 -17.32
CA PRO A 138 21.87 26.44 -16.20
C PRO A 138 21.33 27.89 -16.19
N GLU A 139 22.02 28.81 -16.87
CA GLU A 139 21.62 30.20 -17.11
C GLU A 139 20.30 30.32 -17.90
N ALA A 140 20.02 29.38 -18.81
CA ALA A 140 18.87 29.45 -19.72
C ALA A 140 17.52 29.23 -19.03
N PHE A 141 17.53 28.69 -17.80
CA PHE A 141 16.33 28.45 -16.99
C PHE A 141 16.00 29.60 -16.03
N ARG A 142 16.85 30.64 -15.94
CA ARG A 142 16.59 31.78 -15.03
C ARG A 142 15.48 32.72 -15.49
N SER A 143 15.15 32.74 -16.78
CA SER A 143 14.18 33.71 -17.34
C SER A 143 12.70 33.34 -17.15
N PHE A 144 12.39 32.25 -16.44
CA PHE A 144 10.99 31.81 -16.24
C PHE A 144 10.40 32.14 -14.86
N ARG A 145 11.16 32.77 -13.95
CA ARG A 145 10.70 33.06 -12.58
C ARG A 145 10.25 34.51 -12.36
N GLU A 146 10.21 35.35 -13.40
CA GLU A 146 9.84 36.78 -13.31
C GLU A 146 8.77 37.22 -14.33
N ALA A 147 7.81 36.35 -14.66
CA ALA A 147 6.60 36.73 -15.40
C ALA A 147 5.35 36.30 -14.64
#